data_AF-A0A8T5GPH2-F1
#
_entry.id   AF-A0A8T5GPH2-F1
#
_cell.length_a   1.000
_cell.length_b   1.000
_cell.length_c   1.000
_cell.angle_alpha   90.00
_cell.angle_beta   90.00
_cell.angle_gamma   90.00
#
_symmetry.space_group_name_H-M   'P 1'
#
loop_
_entity.id
_entity.type
_entity.pdbx_description
1 polymer ?
#
loop_
_entity_poly.entity_id
_entity_poly.type
_entity_poly.pdbx_seq_one_letter_code
_entity_poly.pdbx_strand_id
1 'polypeptide(L)'
;MTEKILFFDAGPVITLVMSRLGWLIPELKKKFGGKFYITPAVKFELVDRPLTIRRFQFEALEVMKMIREGVFEIYDKVPDKKVLTLKKLANSAFTMKGKTMDVLQAGEVEAVASALQEKNAGVVMDERTLRLLIESNKDMKSLLERRFKRNVIVNLKKMNEFSTHFKNVPIIRSIELASVAYKLGLLEQYLPKKRDAKSTLLDAVLWATKFNGCAVTEHEIEEIKKVLMK
;
A
#
# COMPACT_ATOMS: atom_id res chain seq x y z
N MET A 1 8.04 -18.29 18.66
CA MET A 1 8.13 -17.78 17.28
C MET A 1 7.61 -16.35 17.28
N THR A 2 8.32 -15.40 16.68
CA THR A 2 7.81 -14.03 16.53
C THR A 2 6.63 -14.03 15.57
N GLU A 3 5.53 -13.40 15.99
CA GLU A 3 4.30 -13.29 15.21
C GLU A 3 4.57 -12.51 13.91
N LYS A 4 4.06 -12.99 12.76
CA LYS A 4 4.19 -12.28 11.49
C LYS A 4 3.12 -11.20 11.40
N ILE A 5 3.53 -9.99 11.03
CA ILE A 5 2.64 -8.83 11.03
C ILE A 5 2.69 -8.13 9.66
N LEU A 6 1.52 -7.74 9.15
CA LEU A 6 1.39 -6.80 8.04
C LEU A 6 0.51 -5.63 8.46
N PHE A 7 1.02 -4.42 8.27
CA PHE A 7 0.24 -3.19 8.39
C PHE A 7 -0.29 -2.80 7.02
N PHE A 8 -1.59 -2.57 6.91
CA PHE A 8 -2.22 -2.14 5.66
C PHE A 8 -2.46 -0.63 5.71
N ASP A 9 -2.02 0.05 4.66
CA ASP A 9 -2.47 1.39 4.32
C ASP A 9 -3.86 1.34 3.62
N ALA A 10 -4.53 2.48 3.52
CA ALA A 10 -5.86 2.55 2.90
C ALA A 10 -5.82 2.20 1.40
N GLY A 11 -4.82 2.70 0.67
CA GLY A 11 -4.69 2.53 -0.78
C GLY A 11 -4.89 1.09 -1.27
N PRO A 12 -4.09 0.12 -0.79
CA PRO A 12 -4.24 -1.28 -1.20
C PRO A 12 -5.60 -1.90 -0.90
N VAL A 13 -6.20 -1.57 0.25
CA VAL A 13 -7.52 -2.11 0.60
C VAL A 13 -8.58 -1.54 -0.33
N ILE A 14 -8.53 -0.23 -0.61
CA ILE A 14 -9.40 0.42 -1.60
C ILE A 14 -9.20 -0.22 -2.97
N THR A 15 -7.95 -0.35 -3.44
CA THR A 15 -7.63 -0.97 -4.73
C THR A 15 -8.27 -2.36 -4.85
N LEU A 16 -8.12 -3.21 -3.84
CA LEU A 16 -8.63 -4.59 -3.88
C LEU A 16 -10.16 -4.62 -3.84
N VAL A 17 -10.80 -3.85 -2.97
CA VAL A 17 -12.26 -3.80 -2.88
C VAL A 17 -12.87 -3.26 -4.18
N MET A 18 -12.36 -2.14 -4.70
CA MET A 18 -12.80 -1.54 -5.97
C MET A 18 -12.57 -2.48 -7.17
N SER A 19 -11.54 -3.33 -7.09
CA SER A 19 -11.26 -4.36 -8.12
C SER A 19 -12.13 -5.61 -7.99
N ARG A 20 -13.07 -5.67 -7.04
CA ARG A 20 -13.85 -6.89 -6.69
C ARG A 20 -12.97 -8.06 -6.22
N LEU A 21 -11.83 -7.73 -5.64
CA LEU A 21 -10.82 -8.64 -5.12
C LEU A 21 -10.71 -8.59 -3.59
N GLY A 22 -11.57 -7.82 -2.90
CA GLY A 22 -11.54 -7.67 -1.43
C GLY A 22 -11.64 -9.00 -0.68
N TRP A 23 -12.42 -9.95 -1.22
CA TRP A 23 -12.55 -11.31 -0.68
C TRP A 23 -11.24 -12.11 -0.64
N LEU A 24 -10.19 -11.69 -1.37
CA LEU A 24 -8.86 -12.32 -1.28
C LEU A 24 -8.18 -12.05 0.07
N ILE A 25 -8.45 -10.90 0.71
CA ILE A 25 -7.79 -10.48 1.95
C ILE A 25 -7.95 -11.53 3.07
N PRO A 26 -9.16 -12.02 3.41
CA PRO A 26 -9.30 -13.08 4.43
C PRO A 26 -8.61 -14.39 4.03
N GLU A 27 -8.65 -14.79 2.76
CA GLU A 27 -7.97 -16.01 2.28
C GLU A 27 -6.44 -15.89 2.37
N LEU A 28 -5.90 -14.71 2.07
CA LEU A 28 -4.49 -14.40 2.24
C LEU A 28 -4.10 -14.39 3.72
N LYS A 29 -4.93 -13.83 4.63
CA LYS A 29 -4.67 -13.86 6.08
C LYS A 29 -4.56 -15.30 6.60
N LYS A 30 -5.50 -16.17 6.21
CA LYS A 30 -5.49 -17.61 6.57
C LYS A 30 -4.18 -18.29 6.15
N LYS A 31 -3.74 -18.07 4.90
CA LYS A 31 -2.49 -18.65 4.38
C LYS A 31 -1.22 -18.01 4.96
N PHE A 32 -1.27 -16.73 5.31
CA PHE A 32 -0.15 -16.00 5.92
C PHE A 32 0.13 -16.47 7.35
N GLY A 33 -0.93 -16.80 8.11
CA GLY A 33 -0.83 -17.31 9.48
C GLY A 33 -0.31 -16.25 10.46
N GLY A 34 -0.74 -15.00 10.30
CA GLY A 34 -0.31 -13.87 11.12
C GLY A 34 -1.37 -12.79 11.22
N LYS A 35 -0.98 -11.60 11.70
CA LYS A 35 -1.91 -10.50 11.93
C LYS A 35 -1.86 -9.45 10.83
N PHE A 36 -3.05 -9.01 10.43
CA PHE A 36 -3.23 -7.87 9.54
C PHE A 36 -3.79 -6.72 10.36
N TYR A 37 -3.01 -5.65 10.46
CA TYR A 37 -3.38 -4.44 11.20
C TYR A 37 -3.71 -3.29 10.26
N ILE A 38 -4.64 -2.44 10.69
CA ILE A 38 -4.82 -1.09 10.16
C ILE A 38 -4.75 -0.09 11.32
N THR A 39 -4.31 1.13 11.06
CA THR A 39 -4.27 2.18 12.09
C THR A 39 -5.63 2.91 12.18
N PRO A 40 -5.89 3.70 13.23
CA PRO A 40 -7.11 4.48 13.34
C PRO A 40 -7.32 5.45 12.18
N ALA A 41 -6.27 6.10 11.66
CA ALA A 41 -6.41 6.96 10.48
C ALA A 41 -6.81 6.16 9.23
N VAL A 42 -6.21 4.97 9.04
CA VAL A 42 -6.58 4.08 7.93
C VAL A 42 -8.02 3.60 8.07
N LYS A 43 -8.48 3.25 9.27
CA LYS A 43 -9.91 2.92 9.51
C LYS A 43 -10.82 4.09 9.15
N PHE A 44 -10.45 5.31 9.55
CA PHE A 44 -11.22 6.51 9.20
C PHE A 44 -11.33 6.69 7.68
N GLU A 45 -10.23 6.48 6.95
CA GLU A 45 -10.18 6.60 5.51
C GLU A 45 -10.95 5.48 4.77
N LEU A 46 -10.95 4.27 5.32
CA LEU A 46 -11.60 3.11 4.71
C LEU A 46 -13.09 2.97 5.05
N VAL A 47 -13.49 3.44 6.23
CA VAL A 47 -14.83 3.18 6.79
C VAL A 47 -15.54 4.49 7.11
N ASP A 48 -15.04 5.23 8.10
CA ASP A 48 -15.82 6.32 8.70
C ASP A 48 -16.13 7.43 7.69
N ARG A 49 -15.16 7.84 6.88
CA ARG A 49 -15.35 8.83 5.81
C ARG A 49 -16.15 8.26 4.63
N PRO A 50 -15.82 7.10 4.02
CA PRO A 50 -16.59 6.52 2.93
C PRO A 50 -18.07 6.25 3.23
N LEU A 51 -18.43 5.92 4.48
CA LEU A 51 -19.84 5.74 4.87
C LEU A 51 -20.70 7.00 4.68
N THR A 52 -20.08 8.19 4.76
CA THR A 52 -20.77 9.47 4.51
C THR A 52 -20.94 9.78 3.02
N ILE A 53 -20.27 9.03 2.14
CA ILE A 53 -20.24 9.26 0.70
C ILE A 53 -21.03 8.16 0.00
N ARG A 54 -22.20 8.49 -0.56
CA ARG A 54 -23.11 7.52 -1.20
C ARG A 54 -22.41 6.57 -2.20
N ARG A 55 -21.43 7.06 -2.95
CA ARG A 55 -20.69 6.27 -3.95
C ARG A 55 -19.85 5.14 -3.34
N PHE A 56 -19.31 5.32 -2.12
CA PHE A 56 -18.33 4.42 -1.51
C PHE A 56 -18.89 3.68 -0.28
N GLN A 57 -20.19 3.85 -0.02
CA GLN A 57 -20.82 3.34 1.19
C GLN A 57 -20.79 1.81 1.24
N PHE A 58 -20.91 1.13 0.09
CA PHE A 58 -20.93 -0.33 0.05
C PHE A 58 -19.54 -0.92 0.31
N GLU A 59 -18.52 -0.34 -0.30
CA GLU A 59 -17.11 -0.71 -0.08
C GLU A 59 -16.72 -0.52 1.39
N ALA A 60 -17.20 0.57 2.02
CA ALA A 60 -17.02 0.81 3.45
C ALA A 60 -17.63 -0.29 4.32
N LEU A 61 -18.83 -0.77 3.95
CA LEU A 61 -19.51 -1.87 4.66
C LEU A 61 -18.76 -3.19 4.50
N GLU A 62 -18.16 -3.45 3.34
CA GLU A 62 -17.31 -4.62 3.11
C GLU A 62 -16.08 -4.60 4.03
N VAL A 63 -15.37 -3.47 4.11
CA VAL A 63 -14.22 -3.33 5.03
C VAL A 63 -14.66 -3.42 6.49
N MET A 64 -15.81 -2.83 6.85
CA MET A 64 -16.36 -2.94 8.20
C MET A 64 -16.65 -4.39 8.58
N LYS A 65 -17.16 -5.21 7.64
CA LYS A 65 -17.34 -6.65 7.83
C LYS A 65 -15.99 -7.34 8.09
N MET A 66 -14.95 -7.02 7.33
CA MET A 66 -13.59 -7.58 7.53
C MET A 66 -13.02 -7.24 8.91
N ILE A 67 -13.24 -6.02 9.41
CA ILE A 67 -12.84 -5.64 10.78
C ILE A 67 -13.62 -6.44 11.83
N ARG A 68 -14.95 -6.53 11.69
CA ARG A 68 -15.81 -7.28 12.62
C ARG A 68 -15.47 -8.76 12.67
N GLU A 69 -15.10 -9.35 11.53
CA GLU A 69 -14.69 -10.76 11.41
C GLU A 69 -13.24 -11.01 11.85
N GLY A 70 -12.54 -9.97 12.34
CA GLY A 70 -11.17 -10.09 12.81
C GLY A 70 -10.17 -10.32 11.67
N VAL A 71 -10.53 -10.02 10.42
CA VAL A 71 -9.57 -10.02 9.30
C VAL A 71 -8.60 -8.86 9.49
N PHE A 72 -9.12 -7.66 9.72
CA PHE A 72 -8.32 -6.51 10.14
C PHE A 72 -8.50 -6.24 11.62
N GLU A 73 -7.38 -6.06 12.31
CA GLU A 73 -7.35 -5.63 13.70
C GLU A 73 -6.93 -4.15 13.75
N ILE A 74 -7.57 -3.35 14.60
CA ILE A 74 -7.17 -1.95 14.77
C ILE A 74 -5.95 -1.90 15.69
N TYR A 75 -4.86 -1.33 15.19
CA TYR A 75 -3.64 -1.15 15.98
C TYR A 75 -3.73 0.12 16.82
N ASP A 76 -3.83 -0.04 18.14
CA ASP A 76 -4.05 1.02 19.12
C ASP A 76 -2.75 1.70 19.60
N LYS A 77 -1.59 1.09 19.36
CA LYS A 77 -0.27 1.58 19.81
C LYS A 77 0.44 2.45 18.76
N VAL A 78 -0.30 3.32 18.06
CA VAL A 78 0.30 4.20 17.04
C VAL A 78 1.33 5.13 17.69
N PRO A 79 2.56 5.26 17.14
CA PRO A 79 3.60 6.04 17.77
C PRO A 79 3.55 7.51 17.32
N ASP A 80 2.59 8.28 17.83
CA ASP A 80 2.30 9.66 17.37
C ASP A 80 3.54 10.57 17.28
N LYS A 81 4.42 10.50 18.29
CA LYS A 81 5.67 11.27 18.29
C LYS A 81 6.60 10.89 17.15
N LYS A 82 6.68 9.59 16.82
CA LYS A 82 7.48 9.07 15.72
C LYS A 82 6.85 9.42 14.37
N VAL A 83 5.52 9.31 14.24
CA VAL A 83 4.76 9.73 13.05
C VAL A 83 5.03 11.21 12.74
N LEU A 84 4.91 12.09 13.74
CA LEU A 84 5.16 13.52 13.57
C LEU A 84 6.62 13.81 13.19
N THR A 85 7.57 13.12 13.82
CA THR A 85 9.00 13.24 13.51
C THR A 85 9.30 12.83 12.07
N LEU A 86 8.79 11.67 11.65
CA LEU A 86 8.97 11.14 10.29
C LEU A 86 8.33 12.06 9.24
N LYS A 87 7.11 12.54 9.50
CA LYS A 87 6.42 13.52 8.64
C LYS A 87 7.27 14.80 8.47
N LYS A 88 7.73 15.38 9.57
CA LYS A 88 8.56 16.60 9.55
C LYS A 88 9.88 16.35 8.80
N LEU A 89 10.52 15.20 9.03
CA LEU A 89 11.75 14.83 8.35
C LEU A 89 11.55 14.75 6.83
N ALA A 90 10.52 14.01 6.37
CA ALA A 90 10.19 13.89 4.96
C ALA A 90 9.84 15.24 4.32
N ASN A 91 8.93 16.01 4.91
CA ASN A 91 8.48 17.29 4.37
C ASN A 91 9.61 18.33 4.33
N SER A 92 10.50 18.31 5.32
CA SER A 92 11.65 19.23 5.34
C SER A 92 12.80 18.80 4.44
N ALA A 93 12.68 17.66 3.74
CA ALA A 93 13.62 17.24 2.71
C ALA A 93 13.34 17.90 1.35
N PHE A 94 12.20 18.56 1.18
CA PHE A 94 11.78 19.15 -0.09
C PHE A 94 11.40 20.63 0.06
N THR A 95 11.95 21.47 -0.82
CA THR A 95 11.68 22.91 -0.85
C THR A 95 11.23 23.35 -2.23
N MET A 96 10.20 24.19 -2.29
CA MET A 96 9.69 24.80 -3.51
C MET A 96 9.46 26.29 -3.27
N LYS A 97 10.03 27.15 -4.14
CA LYS A 97 9.95 28.63 -4.01
C LYS A 97 10.36 29.13 -2.62
N GLY A 98 11.41 28.55 -2.04
CA GLY A 98 11.92 28.92 -0.71
C GLY A 98 11.09 28.43 0.49
N LYS A 99 10.02 27.65 0.28
CA LYS A 99 9.19 27.07 1.35
C LYS A 99 9.24 25.53 1.35
N THR A 100 9.20 24.93 2.53
CA THR A 100 9.11 23.46 2.66
C THR A 100 7.79 22.94 2.09
N MET A 101 7.82 21.76 1.49
CA MET A 101 6.65 21.14 0.88
C MET A 101 5.96 20.19 1.86
N ASP A 102 4.63 20.19 1.89
CA ASP A 102 3.85 19.15 2.56
C ASP A 102 3.68 17.97 1.58
N VAL A 103 4.64 17.04 1.62
CA VAL A 103 4.72 15.92 0.68
C VAL A 103 3.96 14.71 1.19
N LEU A 104 4.00 14.48 2.51
CA LEU A 104 3.33 13.36 3.17
C LEU A 104 2.33 13.84 4.22
N GLN A 105 1.20 13.16 4.30
CA GLN A 105 0.22 13.33 5.37
C GLN A 105 0.49 12.39 6.54
N ALA A 106 -0.04 12.73 7.73
CA ALA A 106 0.19 11.94 8.93
C ALA A 106 -0.38 10.51 8.78
N GLY A 107 -1.59 10.39 8.22
CA GLY A 107 -2.25 9.10 7.97
C GLY A 107 -1.42 8.16 7.07
N GLU A 108 -0.76 8.70 6.05
CA GLU A 108 0.12 7.92 5.15
C GLU A 108 1.34 7.34 5.90
N VAL A 109 1.80 8.01 6.95
CA VAL A 109 2.99 7.63 7.71
C VAL A 109 2.66 6.69 8.88
N GLU A 110 1.42 6.67 9.36
CA GLU A 110 1.02 5.87 10.53
C GLU A 110 1.29 4.38 10.37
N ALA A 111 0.92 3.79 9.23
CA ALA A 111 1.11 2.36 8.98
C ALA A 111 2.60 1.99 9.01
N VAL A 112 3.43 2.79 8.34
CA VAL A 112 4.88 2.53 8.27
C VAL A 112 5.57 2.78 9.61
N ALA A 113 5.18 3.85 10.32
CA ALA A 113 5.73 4.13 11.64
C ALA A 113 5.33 3.06 12.67
N SER A 114 4.13 2.49 12.55
CA SER A 114 3.67 1.39 13.40
C SER A 114 4.43 0.10 13.12
N ALA A 115 4.71 -0.21 11.85
CA ALA A 115 5.54 -1.35 11.48
C ALA A 115 6.96 -1.27 12.07
N LEU A 116 7.54 -0.07 12.24
CA LEU A 116 8.85 0.11 12.86
C LEU A 116 8.91 -0.26 14.35
N GLN A 117 7.76 -0.33 15.04
CA GLN A 117 7.73 -0.73 16.46
C GLN A 117 7.74 -2.24 16.64
N GLU A 118 7.33 -2.98 15.61
CA GLU A 118 7.09 -4.41 15.70
C GLU A 118 8.24 -5.21 15.09
N LYS A 119 8.59 -6.33 15.74
CA LYS A 119 9.61 -7.24 15.23
C LYS A 119 8.98 -8.10 14.13
N ASN A 120 9.51 -8.02 12.91
CA ASN A 120 9.03 -8.74 11.72
C ASN A 120 7.68 -8.26 11.17
N ALA A 121 7.50 -6.94 11.10
CA ALA A 121 6.36 -6.32 10.42
C ALA A 121 6.72 -5.88 8.99
N GLY A 122 5.81 -6.14 8.06
CA GLY A 122 5.79 -5.52 6.73
C GLY A 122 4.66 -4.51 6.60
N VAL A 123 4.69 -3.74 5.52
CA VAL A 123 3.66 -2.76 5.18
C VAL A 123 3.10 -3.07 3.80
N VAL A 124 1.78 -3.08 3.69
CA VAL A 124 1.09 -3.11 2.41
C VAL A 124 0.69 -1.69 2.05
N MET A 125 1.26 -1.13 0.97
CA MET A 125 0.94 0.23 0.51
C MET A 125 1.10 0.40 -0.99
N ASP A 126 0.21 1.20 -1.57
CA ASP A 126 0.24 1.54 -3.00
C ASP A 126 0.79 2.95 -3.25
N GLU A 127 0.87 3.81 -2.23
CA GLU A 127 1.23 5.21 -2.45
C GLU A 127 2.68 5.39 -2.87
N ARG A 128 2.84 5.92 -4.08
CA ARG A 128 4.11 6.00 -4.79
C ARG A 128 5.11 6.93 -4.10
N THR A 129 4.65 8.04 -3.53
CA THR A 129 5.54 9.04 -2.93
C THR A 129 6.26 8.48 -1.70
N LEU A 130 5.52 7.91 -0.76
CA LEU A 130 6.09 7.32 0.46
C LEU A 130 6.92 6.08 0.14
N ARG A 131 6.44 5.23 -0.77
CA ARG A 131 7.19 4.06 -1.22
C ARG A 131 8.56 4.44 -1.78
N LEU A 132 8.63 5.41 -2.70
CA LEU A 132 9.92 5.85 -3.26
C LEU A 132 10.83 6.51 -2.22
N LEU A 133 10.27 7.24 -1.24
CA LEU A 133 11.07 7.75 -0.12
C LEU A 133 11.70 6.66 0.74
N ILE A 134 11.10 5.47 0.77
CA ILE A 134 11.61 4.32 1.51
C ILE A 134 12.59 3.52 0.63
N GLU A 135 12.17 3.16 -0.58
CA GLU A 135 12.87 2.22 -1.48
C GLU A 135 13.95 2.87 -2.36
N SER A 136 13.70 4.05 -2.93
CA SER A 136 14.58 4.68 -3.92
C SER A 136 14.50 6.20 -3.93
N ASN A 137 15.51 6.80 -3.31
CA ASN A 137 15.64 8.25 -3.16
C ASN A 137 16.00 8.99 -4.47
N LYS A 138 16.44 8.28 -5.52
CA LYS A 138 17.02 8.88 -6.74
C LYS A 138 15.97 9.55 -7.62
N ASP A 139 14.77 8.98 -7.70
CA ASP A 139 13.70 9.44 -8.60
C ASP A 139 12.71 10.41 -7.94
N MET A 140 12.91 10.74 -6.66
CA MET A 140 11.99 11.58 -5.90
C MET A 140 11.89 13.00 -6.45
N LYS A 141 13.00 13.59 -6.89
CA LYS A 141 13.00 14.94 -7.47
C LYS A 141 12.09 15.01 -8.70
N SER A 142 12.36 14.16 -9.68
CA SER A 142 11.62 14.16 -10.96
C SER A 142 10.14 13.83 -10.76
N LEU A 143 9.82 12.94 -9.81
CA LEU A 143 8.44 12.65 -9.46
C LEU A 143 7.72 13.88 -8.90
N LEU A 144 8.31 14.57 -7.93
CA LEU A 144 7.69 15.75 -7.31
C LEU A 144 7.60 16.91 -8.30
N GLU A 145 8.62 17.13 -9.13
CA GLU A 145 8.58 18.17 -10.17
C GLU A 145 7.46 17.92 -11.18
N ARG A 146 7.24 16.67 -11.59
CA ARG A 146 6.11 16.29 -12.46
C ARG A 146 4.76 16.47 -11.76
N ARG A 147 4.65 16.11 -10.48
CA ARG A 147 3.41 16.23 -9.68
C ARG A 147 3.02 17.70 -9.47
N PHE A 148 3.98 18.54 -9.10
CA PHE A 148 3.74 19.94 -8.75
C PHE A 148 3.98 20.92 -9.91
N LYS A 149 4.44 20.43 -11.07
CA LYS A 149 4.77 21.21 -12.28
C LYS A 149 5.71 22.39 -11.99
N ARG A 150 6.65 22.20 -11.07
CA ARG A 150 7.56 23.24 -10.54
C ARG A 150 8.87 22.61 -10.12
N ASN A 151 9.96 23.39 -10.18
CA ASN A 151 11.28 22.95 -9.73
C ASN A 151 11.29 22.65 -8.22
N VAL A 152 11.89 21.53 -7.85
CA VAL A 152 11.99 21.06 -6.47
C VAL A 152 13.46 20.97 -6.07
N ILE A 153 13.79 21.59 -4.94
CA ILE A 153 15.11 21.47 -4.31
C ILE A 153 15.04 20.35 -3.29
N VAL A 154 15.96 19.39 -3.38
CA VAL A 154 16.00 18.21 -2.50
C VAL A 154 17.18 18.30 -1.54
N ASN A 155 16.92 18.06 -0.26
CA ASN A 155 17.94 17.85 0.75
C ASN A 155 18.23 16.35 0.88
N LEU A 156 19.27 15.89 0.17
CA LEU A 156 19.66 14.47 0.14
C LEU A 156 19.99 13.90 1.52
N LYS A 157 20.57 14.71 2.42
CA LYS A 157 20.92 14.26 3.79
C LYS A 157 19.67 13.82 4.56
N LYS A 158 18.64 14.67 4.58
CA LYS A 158 17.38 14.38 5.27
C LYS A 158 16.59 13.24 4.63
N MET A 159 16.64 13.15 3.30
CA MET A 159 15.99 12.05 2.58
C MET A 159 16.66 10.71 2.88
N ASN A 160 18.00 10.66 2.94
CA ASN A 160 18.74 9.47 3.33
C ASN A 160 18.50 9.10 4.80
N GLU A 161 18.42 10.09 5.68
CA GLU A 161 18.05 9.90 7.09
C GLU A 161 16.66 9.27 7.20
N PHE A 162 15.69 9.75 6.42
CA PHE A 162 14.34 9.18 6.36
C PHE A 162 14.37 7.71 5.91
N SER A 163 14.93 7.41 4.73
CA SER A 163 15.00 6.04 4.18
C SER A 163 15.71 5.06 5.12
N THR A 164 16.73 5.52 5.85
CA THR A 164 17.48 4.68 6.80
C THR A 164 16.60 4.13 7.93
N HIS A 165 15.54 4.85 8.33
CA HIS A 165 14.59 4.33 9.31
C HIS A 165 13.86 3.08 8.83
N PHE A 166 13.72 2.86 7.52
CA PHE A 166 12.84 1.84 6.93
C PHE A 166 13.57 0.73 6.18
N LYS A 167 14.92 0.69 6.23
CA LYS A 167 15.74 -0.29 5.48
C LYS A 167 15.33 -1.76 5.63
N ASN A 168 14.68 -2.11 6.74
CA ASN A 168 14.30 -3.48 7.06
C ASN A 168 12.78 -3.70 7.08
N VAL A 169 11.98 -2.76 6.58
CA VAL A 169 10.52 -2.90 6.51
C VAL A 169 10.16 -3.39 5.10
N PRO A 170 9.71 -4.65 4.93
CA PRO A 170 9.23 -5.11 3.65
C PRO A 170 8.01 -4.30 3.23
N ILE A 171 8.03 -3.77 2.02
CA ILE A 171 6.87 -3.14 1.39
C ILE A 171 6.26 -4.12 0.39
N ILE A 172 4.93 -4.23 0.42
CA ILE A 172 4.14 -5.05 -0.49
C ILE A 172 3.07 -4.16 -1.11
N ARG A 173 2.81 -4.31 -2.40
CA ARG A 173 1.75 -3.57 -3.10
C ARG A 173 0.50 -4.42 -3.29
N SER A 174 -0.64 -3.80 -3.55
CA SER A 174 -1.88 -4.54 -3.86
C SER A 174 -1.73 -5.43 -5.09
N ILE A 175 -0.99 -4.98 -6.12
CA ILE A 175 -0.70 -5.81 -7.31
C ILE A 175 0.14 -7.05 -6.97
N GLU A 176 1.04 -6.96 -5.98
CA GLU A 176 1.83 -8.09 -5.51
C GLU A 176 0.99 -9.04 -4.65
N LEU A 177 0.06 -8.52 -3.83
CA LEU A 177 -0.93 -9.37 -3.15
C LEU A 177 -1.81 -10.13 -4.14
N ALA A 178 -2.29 -9.46 -5.19
CA ALA A 178 -3.07 -10.11 -6.25
C ALA A 178 -2.24 -11.16 -7.01
N SER A 179 -0.96 -10.87 -7.26
CA SER A 179 0.00 -11.81 -7.86
C SER A 179 0.21 -13.06 -6.98
N VAL A 180 0.34 -12.87 -5.67
CA VAL A 180 0.45 -13.97 -4.70
C VAL A 180 -0.84 -14.78 -4.67
N ALA A 181 -2.01 -14.14 -4.67
CA ALA A 181 -3.30 -14.84 -4.73
C ALA A 181 -3.45 -15.69 -6.00
N TYR A 182 -3.02 -15.17 -7.15
CA TYR A 182 -2.96 -15.92 -8.41
C TYR A 182 -2.04 -17.14 -8.27
N LYS A 183 -0.82 -16.97 -7.75
CA LYS A 183 0.14 -18.06 -7.53
C LYS A 183 -0.37 -19.14 -6.58
N LEU A 184 -1.20 -18.75 -5.61
CA LEU A 184 -1.82 -19.65 -4.63
C LEU A 184 -3.09 -20.36 -5.16
N GLY A 185 -3.46 -20.13 -6.42
CA GLY A 185 -4.63 -20.75 -7.05
C GLY A 185 -5.97 -20.17 -6.59
N LEU A 186 -5.98 -19.07 -5.82
CA LEU A 186 -7.22 -18.50 -5.27
C LEU A 186 -8.17 -18.01 -6.38
N LEU A 187 -7.63 -17.64 -7.53
CA LEU A 187 -8.37 -17.04 -8.65
C LEU A 187 -8.81 -18.04 -9.72
N GLU A 188 -8.53 -19.34 -9.56
CA GLU A 188 -8.77 -20.36 -10.60
C GLU A 188 -10.25 -20.47 -11.02
N GLN A 189 -11.18 -20.10 -10.13
CA GLN A 189 -12.62 -20.06 -10.43
C GLN A 189 -12.99 -19.10 -11.58
N TYR A 190 -12.10 -18.17 -11.95
CA TYR A 190 -12.28 -17.24 -13.06
C TYR A 190 -11.56 -17.65 -14.35
N LEU A 191 -10.95 -18.84 -14.39
CA LEU A 191 -10.25 -19.31 -15.60
C LEU A 191 -11.24 -19.45 -16.77
N PRO A 192 -11.02 -18.75 -17.90
CA PRO A 192 -11.89 -18.88 -19.06
C PRO A 192 -11.61 -20.21 -19.78
N LYS A 193 -12.60 -20.73 -20.50
CA LYS A 193 -12.47 -21.95 -21.32
C LYS A 193 -11.76 -21.67 -22.65
N LYS A 194 -10.46 -21.32 -22.60
CA LYS A 194 -9.63 -21.05 -23.79
C LYS A 194 -8.16 -21.40 -23.56
N ARG A 195 -7.38 -21.52 -24.64
CA ARG A 195 -5.98 -21.99 -24.62
C ARG A 195 -5.05 -21.15 -23.74
N ASP A 196 -5.29 -19.84 -23.66
CA ASP A 196 -4.49 -18.84 -22.93
C ASP A 196 -5.12 -18.44 -21.58
N ALA A 197 -5.93 -19.32 -20.99
CA ALA A 197 -6.75 -19.02 -19.80
C ALA A 197 -5.97 -18.40 -18.64
N LYS A 198 -4.84 -19.02 -18.27
CA LYS A 198 -3.96 -18.57 -17.18
C LYS A 198 -3.38 -17.17 -17.43
N SER A 199 -2.84 -16.97 -18.65
CA SER A 199 -2.28 -15.67 -19.06
C SER A 199 -3.35 -14.57 -19.05
N THR A 200 -4.54 -14.88 -19.57
CA THR A 200 -5.66 -13.93 -19.61
C THR A 200 -6.14 -13.55 -18.22
N LEU A 201 -6.29 -14.53 -17.33
CA LEU A 201 -6.70 -14.28 -15.95
C LEU A 201 -5.66 -13.41 -15.23
N LEU A 202 -4.38 -13.75 -15.35
CA LEU A 202 -3.31 -12.99 -14.74
C LEU A 202 -3.30 -11.55 -15.24
N ASP A 203 -3.34 -11.35 -16.57
CA ASP A 203 -3.37 -10.04 -17.18
C ASP A 203 -4.58 -9.21 -16.68
N ALA A 204 -5.79 -9.79 -16.73
CA ALA A 204 -7.00 -9.12 -16.28
C ALA A 204 -6.93 -8.68 -14.81
N VAL A 205 -6.37 -9.52 -13.93
CA VAL A 205 -6.24 -9.22 -12.49
C VAL A 205 -5.23 -8.10 -12.25
N LEU A 206 -4.06 -8.16 -12.90
CA LEU A 206 -3.03 -7.12 -12.75
C LEU A 206 -3.52 -5.77 -13.26
N TRP A 207 -4.18 -5.74 -14.43
CA TRP A 207 -4.75 -4.50 -14.96
C TRP A 207 -5.92 -3.99 -14.12
N ALA A 208 -6.76 -4.86 -13.55
CA ALA A 208 -7.79 -4.44 -12.61
C ALA A 208 -7.19 -3.70 -11.40
N THR A 209 -6.12 -4.23 -10.80
CA THR A 209 -5.45 -3.53 -9.68
C THR A 209 -4.82 -2.19 -10.09
N LYS A 210 -4.19 -2.12 -11.27
CA LYS A 210 -3.63 -0.85 -11.79
C LYS A 210 -4.71 0.21 -12.01
N PHE A 211 -5.82 -0.15 -12.67
CA PHE A 211 -6.87 0.81 -13.01
C PHE A 211 -7.70 1.27 -11.80
N ASN A 212 -7.67 0.51 -10.70
CA ASN A 212 -8.41 0.85 -9.48
C ASN A 212 -7.56 1.47 -8.37
N GLY A 213 -6.27 1.78 -8.60
CA GLY A 213 -5.50 2.62 -7.67
C GLY A 213 -4.04 2.22 -7.46
N CYS A 214 -3.61 1.02 -7.86
CA CYS A 214 -2.21 0.62 -7.68
C CYS A 214 -1.28 1.42 -8.60
N ALA A 215 -0.38 2.22 -8.02
CA ALA A 215 0.60 3.00 -8.75
C ALA A 215 1.74 2.12 -9.31
N VAL A 216 1.48 1.52 -10.48
CA VAL A 216 2.38 0.63 -11.22
C VAL A 216 2.44 1.00 -12.71
N THR A 217 3.61 0.86 -13.32
CA THR A 217 3.83 1.05 -14.76
C THR A 217 3.46 -0.21 -15.56
N GLU A 218 3.25 -0.06 -16.86
CA GLU A 218 3.00 -1.23 -17.73
C GLU A 218 4.22 -2.15 -17.80
N HIS A 219 5.42 -1.58 -17.76
CA HIS A 219 6.66 -2.33 -17.71
C HIS A 219 6.72 -3.26 -16.49
N GLU A 220 6.42 -2.74 -15.30
CA GLU A 220 6.35 -3.53 -14.06
C GLU A 220 5.29 -4.66 -14.16
N ILE A 221 4.14 -4.42 -14.80
CA ILE A 221 3.13 -5.47 -15.03
C ILE A 221 3.70 -6.59 -15.90
N GLU A 222 4.39 -6.25 -17.00
CA GLU A 222 4.99 -7.24 -17.88
C GLU A 222 6.12 -8.03 -17.19
N GLU A 223 6.89 -7.39 -16.30
CA GLU A 223 7.87 -8.08 -15.47
C GLU A 223 7.21 -9.10 -14.52
N ILE A 224 6.14 -8.71 -13.83
CA ILE A 224 5.37 -9.61 -12.95
C ILE A 224 4.83 -10.81 -13.75
N LYS A 225 4.25 -10.56 -14.94
CA LYS A 225 3.73 -11.63 -15.82
C LYS A 225 4.83 -12.61 -16.22
N LYS A 226 6.00 -12.10 -16.61
CA LYS A 226 7.16 -12.94 -16.97
C LYS A 226 7.65 -13.79 -15.82
N VAL A 227 7.58 -13.31 -14.58
CA VAL A 227 7.99 -14.08 -13.39
C VAL A 227 6.99 -15.18 -13.06
N LEU A 228 5.69 -14.91 -13.17
CA LEU A 228 4.62 -15.85 -12.78
C LEU A 228 4.25 -16.88 -13.85
N MET A 229 4.60 -16.63 -15.11
CA MET A 229 4.32 -17.52 -16.25
C MET A 229 5.50 -18.42 -16.63
N LYS A 230 6.61 -18.33 -15.89
CA LYS A 230 7.71 -19.31 -15.92
C LYS A 230 7.32 -20.55 -15.13
#